data_AF-A0A1L7N6X1-F1
#
_entry.id   AF-A0A1L7N6X1-F1
#
_cell.length_a   1.000
_cell.length_b   1.000
_cell.length_c   1.000
_cell.angle_alpha   90.00
_cell.angle_beta   90.00
_cell.angle_gamma   90.00
#
_symmetry.space_group_name_H-M   'P 1'
#
loop_
_entity.id
_entity.type
_entity.pdbx_description
1 polymer ?
#
loop_
_entity_poly.entity_id
_entity_poly.type
_entity_poly.pdbx_seq_one_letter_code
_entity_poly.pdbx_strand_id
1 'polypeptide(L)'
;MRRLFFLLFLLLASPAFATGLLDNRPSATLGAASLANNADFLPVHEAFKLSLVQADAQTVKLRFVATEGYYLYRHRFQFRTEPADIALGTPNIPKGEAKHDEFFGDVEVYHGVLDIELPRTDPRAFTLLVGYQGCADKGLCYPPETARLSIDGEGGANAPATAEHGWNWKSLLLFFLAGVGLTFTPCVLPMLPILSGVVLRGQVGGLRGLSLSLAYVLPMAASFAALGALMGLFGAGLNLQARLQSAWVLVPFALFFVLFALAMFGLFELKLPQALSNRLNNVANHTRGGSLLGAAVLGVLSSLLVSPCVSAPLAGALLYISASGDALGGALKLFALGLGMGAPLLLVATGGAAWLPKSGPWMNTVKNAIGVLLLGLAIGLLSRVLPGPVTLLLVGFLAAGVALFLGALEFVVKTARQRLAQLLGLALLVYALACWYGALSGQGDPLRPLPVATLAAAGSSQAAQADAWQTITTPSALDAALAQAKAAGQPVLLDWYADWCISCKVIEHEVLNASQVQTQLAGFKLLRFDLTESNAEQRKLLDRYQLFGPPALLFFAANGSEITADRVIGEINAGDFAQILTRVRGKVGL
;
A
#
# COMPACT_ATOMS: atom_id res chain seq x y z
N MET A 1 6.12 36.43 3.22
CA MET A 1 5.88 35.23 2.37
C MET A 1 7.16 34.44 2.01
N ARG A 2 8.20 35.06 1.44
CA ARG A 2 9.44 34.36 1.01
C ARG A 2 10.30 33.76 2.14
N ARG A 3 10.20 34.29 3.38
CA ARG A 3 10.86 33.75 4.58
C ARG A 3 10.10 32.56 5.20
N LEU A 4 8.77 32.56 5.07
CA LEU A 4 7.91 31.49 5.58
C LEU A 4 8.03 30.23 4.70
N PHE A 5 8.13 30.41 3.37
CA PHE A 5 8.35 29.33 2.42
C PHE A 5 9.73 28.66 2.58
N PHE A 6 10.77 29.45 2.90
CA PHE A 6 12.12 28.92 3.14
C PHE A 6 12.22 28.18 4.48
N LEU A 7 11.53 28.65 5.52
CA LEU A 7 11.42 27.94 6.80
C LEU A 7 10.60 26.65 6.66
N LEU A 8 9.50 26.68 5.89
CA LEU A 8 8.70 25.49 5.58
C LEU A 8 9.52 24.43 4.81
N PHE A 9 10.29 24.86 3.81
CA PHE A 9 11.16 23.96 3.03
C PHE A 9 12.30 23.37 3.86
N LEU A 10 12.83 24.11 4.84
CA LEU A 10 13.86 23.64 5.77
C LEU A 10 13.29 22.70 6.85
N LEU A 11 12.05 22.93 7.27
CA LEU A 11 11.30 22.02 8.15
C LEU A 11 10.95 20.70 7.44
N LEU A 12 10.55 20.73 6.16
CA LEU A 12 10.29 19.51 5.38
C LEU A 12 11.56 18.77 4.94
N ALA A 13 12.69 19.46 4.79
CA ALA A 13 13.98 18.86 4.42
C ALA A 13 14.76 18.31 5.63
N SER A 14 14.28 18.53 6.85
CA SER A 14 14.88 17.95 8.05
C SER A 14 14.35 16.52 8.25
N PRO A 15 15.21 15.49 8.32
CA PRO A 15 14.77 14.10 8.46
C PRO A 15 13.99 13.83 9.76
N ALA A 16 14.03 14.75 10.73
CA ALA A 16 13.32 14.67 12.01
C ALA A 16 11.82 15.06 11.97
N PHE A 17 11.32 15.72 10.91
CA PHE A 17 9.89 16.07 10.80
C PHE A 17 9.12 15.17 9.84
N ALA A 18 9.80 14.52 8.89
CA ALA A 18 9.21 13.43 8.12
C ALA A 18 8.80 12.24 9.01
N THR A 19 9.44 12.09 10.18
CA THR A 19 9.21 11.04 11.17
C THR A 19 8.16 11.37 12.23
N GLY A 20 7.54 12.56 12.25
CA GLY A 20 6.48 12.87 13.22
C GLY A 20 5.06 12.81 12.64
N LEU A 21 4.91 13.21 11.38
CA LEU A 21 3.61 13.33 10.72
C LEU A 21 3.18 12.07 9.94
N LEU A 22 4.15 11.23 9.55
CA LEU A 22 3.90 9.92 8.92
C LEU A 22 4.02 8.75 9.90
N ASP A 23 4.56 8.99 11.11
CA ASP A 23 4.72 7.98 12.17
C ASP A 23 3.57 8.04 13.19
N ASN A 24 2.76 9.11 13.17
CA ASN A 24 1.41 9.07 13.72
C ASN A 24 0.51 8.27 12.75
N ARG A 25 0.64 6.95 12.80
CA ARG A 25 -0.47 6.06 12.47
C ARG A 25 -1.69 6.55 13.26
N PRO A 26 -2.86 6.80 12.64
CA PRO A 26 -4.08 6.80 13.43
C PRO A 26 -4.12 5.46 14.14
N SER A 27 -3.99 5.50 15.47
CA SER A 27 -4.14 4.34 16.32
C SER A 27 -5.51 3.74 16.03
N ALA A 28 -5.55 2.67 15.24
CA ALA A 28 -6.69 1.78 15.15
C ALA A 28 -6.74 0.94 16.44
N THR A 29 -6.78 1.60 17.59
CA THR A 29 -7.22 1.00 18.85
C THR A 29 -8.73 1.00 18.82
N LEU A 30 -9.32 0.04 18.09
CA LEU A 30 -10.67 -0.49 18.26
C LEU A 30 -10.92 -1.51 17.14
N GLY A 31 -10.67 -2.79 17.43
CA GLY A 31 -11.42 -3.88 16.77
C GLY A 31 -10.69 -4.83 15.80
N ALA A 32 -9.37 -5.00 15.85
CA ALA A 32 -8.69 -6.05 15.07
C ALA A 32 -8.28 -7.23 15.98
N ALA A 33 -9.27 -7.91 16.54
CA ALA A 33 -9.07 -9.25 17.09
C ALA A 33 -9.34 -10.27 15.96
N SER A 34 -8.31 -11.07 15.68
CA SER A 34 -8.36 -12.42 15.09
C SER A 34 -9.17 -12.63 13.80
N LEU A 35 -8.53 -12.49 12.63
CA LEU A 35 -8.95 -13.21 11.41
C LEU A 35 -7.73 -13.52 10.53
N ALA A 36 -7.06 -14.64 10.82
CA ALA A 36 -6.14 -15.29 9.91
C ALA A 36 -6.72 -16.65 9.55
N ASN A 37 -7.12 -16.81 8.29
CA ASN A 37 -7.39 -18.03 7.51
C ASN A 37 -8.57 -17.75 6.59
N ASN A 38 -8.40 -17.99 5.28
CA ASN A 38 -9.34 -18.71 4.42
C ASN A 38 -9.20 -18.30 2.95
N ALA A 39 -8.41 -19.06 2.18
CA ALA A 39 -8.54 -19.10 0.73
C ALA A 39 -9.75 -19.95 0.29
N ASP A 40 -10.27 -20.79 1.20
CA ASP A 40 -11.34 -21.77 0.93
C ASP A 40 -12.68 -21.40 1.55
N PHE A 41 -12.74 -20.30 2.31
CA PHE A 41 -13.97 -19.87 2.95
C PHE A 41 -14.26 -18.42 2.63
N LEU A 42 -15.52 -18.16 2.33
CA LEU A 42 -16.03 -16.86 1.97
C LEU A 42 -15.92 -15.91 3.19
N PRO A 43 -15.62 -14.62 2.99
CA PRO A 43 -15.83 -13.61 4.03
C PRO A 43 -17.25 -13.69 4.61
N VAL A 44 -17.44 -13.31 5.88
CA VAL A 44 -18.73 -13.49 6.60
C VAL A 44 -19.92 -12.89 5.83
N HIS A 45 -19.73 -11.70 5.25
CA HIS A 45 -20.75 -11.00 4.46
C HIS A 45 -21.02 -11.63 3.08
N GLU A 46 -20.09 -12.43 2.55
CA GLU A 46 -20.29 -13.22 1.33
C GLU A 46 -20.90 -14.58 1.64
N ALA A 47 -20.52 -15.19 2.77
CA ALA A 47 -21.05 -16.45 3.27
C ALA A 47 -22.53 -16.32 3.67
N PHE A 48 -22.90 -15.21 4.32
CA PHE A 48 -24.24 -14.92 4.81
C PHE A 48 -24.72 -13.56 4.28
N LYS A 49 -25.54 -13.60 3.22
CA LYS A 49 -26.09 -12.39 2.61
C LYS A 49 -27.42 -12.03 3.27
N LEU A 50 -27.43 -10.95 4.05
CA LEU A 50 -28.64 -10.36 4.62
C LEU A 50 -29.20 -9.29 3.68
N SER A 51 -30.48 -9.42 3.31
CA SER A 51 -31.21 -8.42 2.53
C SER A 51 -32.55 -8.06 3.17
N LEU A 52 -32.94 -6.79 3.03
CA LEU A 52 -34.28 -6.32 3.37
C LEU A 52 -35.19 -6.58 2.17
N VAL A 53 -36.17 -7.49 2.32
CA VAL A 53 -37.10 -7.83 1.23
C VAL A 53 -38.25 -6.84 1.20
N GLN A 54 -38.79 -6.51 2.36
CA GLN A 54 -39.95 -5.63 2.49
C GLN A 54 -39.95 -4.98 3.88
N ALA A 55 -40.29 -3.70 3.94
CA ALA A 55 -40.51 -2.99 5.19
C ALA A 55 -41.85 -2.26 5.09
N ASP A 56 -42.91 -2.94 5.52
CA ASP A 56 -44.26 -2.38 5.59
C ASP A 56 -44.50 -1.71 6.96
N ALA A 57 -45.62 -1.00 7.06
CA ALA A 57 -46.06 -0.34 8.28
C ALA A 57 -46.19 -1.27 9.50
N GLN A 58 -46.44 -2.56 9.25
CA GLN A 58 -46.71 -3.56 10.28
C GLN A 58 -45.68 -4.70 10.35
N THR A 59 -44.86 -4.89 9.30
CA THR A 59 -43.94 -6.02 9.20
C THR A 59 -42.66 -5.66 8.45
N VAL A 60 -41.52 -6.12 8.97
CA VAL A 60 -40.21 -6.05 8.33
C VAL A 60 -39.80 -7.47 7.96
N LYS A 61 -39.64 -7.74 6.66
CA LYS A 61 -39.19 -9.04 6.13
C LYS A 61 -37.71 -8.99 5.79
N LEU A 62 -36.95 -9.81 6.49
CA LEU A 62 -35.52 -10.01 6.28
C LEU A 62 -35.30 -11.35 5.57
N ARG A 63 -34.39 -11.37 4.60
CA ARG A 63 -33.93 -12.59 3.96
C ARG A 63 -32.45 -12.80 4.21
N PHE A 64 -32.13 -13.94 4.79
CA PHE A 64 -30.78 -14.45 4.89
C PHE A 64 -30.56 -15.48 3.78
N VAL A 65 -29.45 -15.37 3.07
CA VAL A 65 -28.99 -16.40 2.11
C VAL A 65 -27.63 -16.89 2.57
N ALA A 66 -27.59 -18.11 3.11
CA ALA A 66 -26.37 -18.85 3.40
C ALA A 66 -25.90 -19.55 2.12
N THR A 67 -24.65 -19.32 1.74
CA THR A 67 -24.03 -19.96 0.56
C THR A 67 -23.89 -21.48 0.79
N GLU A 68 -23.80 -22.26 -0.29
CA GLU A 68 -23.67 -23.72 -0.21
C GLU A 68 -22.45 -24.13 0.65
N GLY A 69 -22.67 -25.01 1.62
CA GLY A 69 -21.66 -25.41 2.62
C GLY A 69 -21.58 -24.52 3.87
N TYR A 70 -22.52 -23.60 4.07
CA TYR A 70 -22.63 -22.72 5.25
C TYR A 70 -24.02 -22.79 5.88
N TYR A 71 -24.09 -22.53 7.18
CA TYR A 71 -25.34 -22.52 7.94
C TYR A 71 -25.36 -21.46 9.06
N LEU A 72 -26.57 -21.01 9.41
CA LEU A 72 -26.83 -20.03 10.48
C LEU A 72 -27.46 -20.70 11.70
N TYR A 73 -27.10 -20.25 12.91
CA TYR A 73 -27.68 -20.75 14.15
C TYR A 73 -28.96 -20.01 14.53
N ARG A 74 -30.05 -20.76 14.77
CA ARG A 74 -31.32 -20.18 15.22
C ARG A 74 -31.20 -19.37 16.51
N HIS A 75 -30.47 -19.91 17.49
CA HIS A 75 -30.35 -19.32 18.82
C HIS A 75 -29.46 -18.07 18.86
N ARG A 76 -28.81 -17.70 17.74
CA ARG A 76 -27.91 -16.55 17.63
C ARG A 76 -28.52 -15.35 16.92
N PHE A 77 -29.78 -15.44 16.48
CA PHE A 77 -30.50 -14.28 15.98
C PHE A 77 -30.88 -13.34 17.11
N GLN A 78 -30.39 -12.11 17.06
CA GLN A 78 -30.77 -11.04 17.99
C GLN A 78 -31.23 -9.82 17.19
N PHE A 79 -32.35 -9.22 17.58
CA PHE A 79 -32.89 -8.04 16.93
C PHE A 79 -32.95 -6.89 17.94
N ARG A 80 -32.28 -5.79 17.65
CA ARG A 80 -32.31 -4.56 18.46
C ARG A 80 -32.59 -3.36 17.58
N THR A 81 -33.20 -2.32 18.15
CA THR A 81 -33.51 -1.07 17.46
C THR A 81 -32.68 0.08 17.99
N GLU A 82 -32.35 1.02 17.10
CA GLU A 82 -31.73 2.29 17.44
C GLU A 82 -32.53 3.42 16.78
N PRO A 83 -33.15 4.35 17.55
CA PRO A 83 -33.15 4.45 19.02
C PRO A 83 -33.95 3.33 19.71
N ALA A 84 -33.53 2.96 20.94
CA ALA A 84 -34.05 1.81 21.71
C ALA A 84 -35.52 1.95 22.15
N ASP A 85 -36.12 3.13 21.95
CA ASP A 85 -37.50 3.45 22.31
C ASP A 85 -38.53 2.80 21.36
N ILE A 86 -38.05 2.20 20.26
CA ILE A 86 -38.87 1.60 19.22
C ILE A 86 -39.10 0.12 19.53
N ALA A 87 -40.33 -0.22 19.92
CA ALA A 87 -40.73 -1.58 20.23
C ALA A 87 -40.95 -2.40 18.94
N LEU A 88 -40.22 -3.51 18.83
CA LEU A 88 -40.49 -4.58 17.87
C LEU A 88 -41.30 -5.69 18.55
N GLY A 89 -42.20 -6.32 17.80
CA GLY A 89 -42.88 -7.53 18.26
C GLY A 89 -41.97 -8.76 18.19
N THR A 90 -42.48 -9.91 18.61
CA THR A 90 -41.71 -11.17 18.63
C THR A 90 -41.35 -11.61 17.20
N PRO A 91 -40.07 -11.86 16.88
CA PRO A 91 -39.64 -12.32 15.56
C PRO A 91 -40.25 -13.68 15.23
N ASN A 92 -40.89 -13.79 14.08
CA ASN A 92 -41.35 -15.05 13.52
C ASN A 92 -40.20 -15.68 12.71
N ILE A 93 -39.51 -16.64 13.33
CA ILE A 93 -38.42 -17.41 12.70
C ILE A 93 -38.97 -18.81 12.42
N PRO A 94 -38.97 -19.29 11.15
CA PRO A 94 -39.48 -20.62 10.79
C PRO A 94 -38.67 -21.73 11.48
N LYS A 95 -39.21 -22.95 11.58
CA LYS A 95 -38.47 -24.07 12.20
C LYS A 95 -37.23 -24.42 11.37
N GLY A 96 -36.08 -24.59 12.03
CA GLY A 96 -34.81 -24.97 11.40
C GLY A 96 -34.60 -26.49 11.36
N GLU A 97 -33.49 -26.89 10.77
CA GLU A 97 -33.03 -28.28 10.76
C GLU A 97 -32.29 -28.58 12.06
N ALA A 98 -32.61 -29.69 12.72
CA ALA A 98 -31.90 -30.11 13.93
C ALA A 98 -30.54 -30.71 13.53
N LYS A 99 -29.46 -30.16 14.10
CA LYS A 99 -28.08 -30.59 13.87
C LYS A 99 -27.34 -30.66 15.20
N HIS A 100 -26.55 -31.71 15.38
CA HIS A 100 -25.63 -31.81 16.50
C HIS A 100 -24.30 -31.14 16.13
N ASP A 101 -23.95 -30.08 16.85
CA ASP A 101 -22.69 -29.35 16.68
C ASP A 101 -21.71 -29.68 17.82
N GLU A 102 -20.44 -29.85 17.51
CA GLU A 102 -19.42 -30.26 18.49
C GLU A 102 -19.18 -29.19 19.59
N PHE A 103 -19.52 -27.92 19.34
CA PHE A 103 -19.32 -26.83 20.29
C PHE A 103 -20.59 -26.48 21.08
N PHE A 104 -21.77 -26.65 20.47
CA PHE A 104 -23.05 -26.22 21.05
C PHE A 104 -24.05 -27.35 21.35
N GLY A 105 -23.75 -28.60 20.99
CA GLY A 105 -24.65 -29.74 21.17
C GLY A 105 -25.82 -29.71 20.18
N ASP A 106 -27.01 -30.12 20.62
CA ASP A 106 -28.20 -30.14 19.75
C ASP A 106 -28.72 -28.73 19.49
N VAL A 107 -28.58 -28.27 18.25
CA VAL A 107 -28.94 -26.93 17.81
C VAL A 107 -29.79 -26.95 16.55
N GLU A 108 -30.63 -25.94 16.36
CA GLU A 108 -31.34 -25.72 15.10
C GLU A 108 -30.53 -24.80 14.19
N VAL A 109 -30.32 -25.24 12.94
CA VAL A 109 -29.55 -24.54 11.92
C VAL A 109 -30.37 -24.30 10.66
N TYR A 110 -29.94 -23.34 9.83
CA TYR A 110 -30.55 -23.04 8.54
C TYR A 110 -29.51 -23.05 7.42
N HIS A 111 -29.78 -23.83 6.38
CA HIS A 111 -29.05 -23.85 5.12
C HIS A 111 -29.84 -23.12 4.03
N GLY A 112 -29.15 -22.45 3.09
CA GLY A 112 -29.80 -21.79 1.97
C GLY A 112 -30.55 -20.50 2.36
N VAL A 113 -31.84 -20.41 2.02
CA VAL A 113 -32.64 -19.17 2.18
C VAL A 113 -33.51 -19.25 3.43
N LEU A 114 -33.39 -18.24 4.29
CA LEU A 114 -34.19 -18.06 5.50
C LEU A 114 -34.89 -16.70 5.46
N ASP A 115 -36.21 -16.71 5.47
CA ASP A 115 -37.03 -15.50 5.59
C ASP A 115 -37.49 -15.35 7.04
N ILE A 116 -37.22 -14.18 7.64
CA ILE A 116 -37.59 -13.82 9.01
C ILE A 116 -38.55 -12.63 8.95
N GLU A 117 -39.70 -12.77 9.63
CA GLU A 117 -40.70 -11.71 9.71
C GLU A 117 -40.70 -11.07 11.09
N LEU A 118 -40.46 -9.76 11.14
CA LEU A 118 -40.43 -8.95 12.35
C LEU A 118 -41.66 -8.03 12.38
N PRO A 119 -42.65 -8.28 13.24
CA PRO A 119 -43.76 -7.35 13.40
C PRO A 119 -43.27 -6.04 14.02
N ARG A 120 -43.72 -4.92 13.45
CA ARG A 120 -43.35 -3.55 13.84
C ARG A 120 -44.59 -2.84 14.36
N THR A 121 -44.48 -2.17 15.51
CA THR A 121 -45.59 -1.44 16.13
C THR A 121 -45.52 0.06 15.87
N ASP A 122 -44.34 0.58 15.51
CA ASP A 122 -44.07 2.02 15.45
C ASP A 122 -43.62 2.46 14.04
N PRO A 123 -44.35 3.30 13.30
CA PRO A 123 -44.08 3.60 11.87
C PRO A 123 -42.93 4.59 11.60
N ARG A 124 -42.10 4.92 12.61
CA ARG A 124 -40.99 5.90 12.52
C ARG A 124 -39.70 5.28 11.98
N ALA A 125 -38.96 5.97 11.11
CA ALA A 125 -37.68 5.47 10.60
C ALA A 125 -36.71 5.09 11.73
N PHE A 126 -36.05 3.94 11.60
CA PHE A 126 -35.17 3.40 12.63
C PHE A 126 -34.06 2.53 12.06
N THR A 127 -32.97 2.37 12.81
CA THR A 127 -31.92 1.42 12.47
C THR A 127 -32.17 0.10 13.19
N LEU A 128 -32.31 -0.98 12.43
CA LEU A 128 -32.42 -2.34 12.92
C LEU A 128 -31.01 -2.97 12.99
N LEU A 129 -30.60 -3.33 14.20
CA LEU A 129 -29.38 -4.09 14.48
C LEU A 129 -29.74 -5.58 14.50
N VAL A 130 -29.25 -6.33 13.53
CA VAL A 130 -29.47 -7.77 13.40
C VAL A 130 -28.18 -8.50 13.75
N GLY A 131 -28.13 -9.07 14.95
CA GLY A 131 -27.09 -9.99 15.37
C GLY A 131 -27.31 -11.38 14.77
N TYR A 132 -26.30 -11.96 14.14
CA TYR A 132 -26.32 -13.33 13.64
C TYR A 132 -24.96 -14.00 13.78
N GLN A 133 -24.97 -15.33 13.75
CA GLN A 133 -23.76 -16.13 13.75
C GLN A 133 -23.99 -17.39 12.93
N GLY A 134 -22.99 -17.79 12.16
CA GLY A 134 -23.02 -19.01 11.37
C GLY A 134 -21.66 -19.68 11.31
N CYS A 135 -21.66 -20.90 10.78
CA CYS A 135 -20.45 -21.69 10.56
C CYS A 135 -20.48 -22.31 9.17
N ALA A 136 -19.31 -22.71 8.69
CA ALA A 136 -19.14 -23.55 7.53
C ALA A 136 -19.23 -25.02 7.94
N ASP A 137 -19.78 -25.86 7.08
CA ASP A 137 -19.85 -27.32 7.27
C ASP A 137 -18.46 -27.96 7.40
N LYS A 138 -17.42 -27.30 6.88
CA LYS A 138 -16.02 -27.70 7.01
C LYS A 138 -15.38 -27.32 8.37
N GLY A 139 -16.19 -27.03 9.39
CA GLY A 139 -15.73 -26.88 10.78
C GLY A 139 -15.21 -25.49 11.17
N LEU A 140 -15.47 -24.45 10.37
CA LEU A 140 -15.07 -23.07 10.68
C LEU A 140 -16.28 -22.26 11.14
N CYS A 141 -16.26 -21.80 12.39
CA CYS A 141 -17.29 -20.93 12.93
C CYS A 141 -16.87 -19.46 12.89
N TYR A 142 -17.77 -18.61 12.39
CA TYR A 142 -17.54 -17.19 12.33
C TYR A 142 -17.85 -16.53 13.67
N PRO A 143 -17.15 -15.43 14.02
CA PRO A 143 -17.53 -14.61 15.16
C PRO A 143 -18.94 -14.03 14.98
N PRO A 144 -19.66 -13.73 16.08
CA PRO A 144 -20.99 -13.11 15.99
C PRO A 144 -20.87 -11.73 15.34
N GLU A 145 -21.67 -11.50 14.30
CA GLU A 145 -21.69 -10.25 13.55
C GLU A 145 -23.00 -9.51 13.83
N THR A 146 -22.99 -8.18 13.74
CA THR A 146 -24.19 -7.35 13.84
C THR A 146 -24.32 -6.50 12.58
N ALA A 147 -25.28 -6.83 11.72
CA ALA A 147 -25.63 -6.00 10.58
C ALA A 147 -26.53 -4.84 10.99
N ARG A 148 -26.35 -3.70 10.33
CA ARG A 148 -27.17 -2.50 10.53
C ARG A 148 -28.02 -2.27 9.29
N LEU A 149 -29.34 -2.29 9.44
CA LEU A 149 -30.30 -2.04 8.37
C LEU A 149 -31.09 -0.78 8.69
N SER A 150 -31.10 0.19 7.78
CA SER A 150 -31.97 1.36 7.89
C SER A 150 -33.37 0.98 7.41
N ILE A 151 -34.36 1.10 8.29
CA ILE A 151 -35.77 0.87 7.99
C ILE A 151 -36.45 2.24 7.89
N ASP A 152 -36.97 2.55 6.71
CA ASP A 152 -37.67 3.80 6.49
C ASP A 152 -39.01 3.86 7.26
N GLY A 153 -39.41 5.08 7.62
CA GLY A 153 -40.74 5.34 8.17
C GLY A 153 -41.79 5.46 7.06
N GLU A 154 -43.07 5.32 7.40
CA GLU A 154 -44.14 5.53 6.42
C GLU A 154 -44.03 6.92 5.78
N GLY A 155 -43.74 6.93 4.47
CA GLY A 155 -43.46 8.13 3.68
C GLY A 155 -42.56 7.90 2.46
N GLY A 156 -41.85 6.77 2.39
CA GLY A 156 -41.00 6.38 1.25
C GLY A 156 -41.54 5.19 0.47
N ALA A 157 -42.68 5.34 -0.22
CA ALA A 157 -43.19 4.30 -1.10
C ALA A 157 -42.30 4.15 -2.36
N ASN A 158 -41.75 2.94 -2.53
CA ASN A 158 -41.13 2.38 -3.74
C ASN A 158 -39.87 3.09 -4.30
N ALA A 159 -38.71 2.68 -3.77
CA ALA A 159 -37.52 2.47 -4.61
C ALA A 159 -36.94 1.10 -4.27
N PRO A 160 -36.70 0.20 -5.25
CA PRO A 160 -36.02 -1.05 -4.99
C PRO A 160 -34.62 -0.75 -4.43
N ALA A 161 -34.23 -1.49 -3.39
CA ALA A 161 -32.89 -1.47 -2.83
C ALA A 161 -31.88 -2.00 -3.88
N THR A 162 -31.47 -1.14 -4.80
CA THR A 162 -30.16 -1.23 -5.41
C THR A 162 -29.14 -0.98 -4.31
N ALA A 163 -28.18 -1.90 -4.17
CA ALA A 163 -26.94 -1.68 -3.44
C ALA A 163 -26.51 -0.22 -3.60
N GLU A 164 -26.23 0.46 -2.48
CA GLU A 164 -25.83 1.87 -2.40
C GLU A 164 -24.75 2.20 -3.46
N HIS A 165 -25.21 2.55 -4.66
CA HIS A 165 -24.55 3.34 -5.69
C HIS A 165 -24.64 4.81 -5.27
N GLY A 166 -24.45 5.08 -3.98
CA GLY A 166 -24.47 6.42 -3.43
C GLY A 166 -23.18 7.12 -3.81
N TRP A 167 -23.23 7.98 -4.83
CA TRP A 167 -22.19 8.97 -5.09
C TRP A 167 -21.96 9.81 -3.84
N ASN A 168 -21.05 9.34 -2.98
CA ASN A 168 -20.71 10.06 -1.78
C ASN A 168 -19.84 11.24 -2.22
N TRP A 169 -20.47 12.40 -2.42
CA TRP A 169 -19.84 13.64 -2.87
C TRP A 169 -18.62 14.00 -2.00
N LYS A 170 -18.66 13.63 -0.71
CA LYS A 170 -17.54 13.79 0.23
C LYS A 170 -16.31 12.96 -0.20
N SER A 171 -16.51 11.73 -0.66
CA SER A 171 -15.44 10.88 -1.19
C SER A 171 -14.85 11.46 -2.47
N LEU A 172 -15.70 11.93 -3.39
CA LEU A 172 -15.25 12.55 -4.64
C LEU A 172 -14.44 13.83 -4.39
N LEU A 173 -14.90 14.65 -3.44
CA LEU A 173 -14.23 15.87 -3.01
C LEU A 173 -12.90 15.60 -2.29
N LEU A 174 -12.83 14.55 -1.47
CA LEU A 174 -11.58 14.08 -0.85
C LEU A 174 -10.56 13.62 -1.91
N PHE A 175 -10.98 12.84 -2.90
CA PHE A 175 -10.11 12.40 -3.99
C PHE A 175 -9.65 13.57 -4.88
N PHE A 176 -10.51 14.55 -5.12
CA PHE A 176 -10.16 15.78 -5.81
C PHE A 176 -9.12 16.59 -5.02
N LEU A 177 -9.31 16.78 -3.71
CA LEU A 177 -8.35 17.44 -2.81
C LEU A 177 -7.01 16.69 -2.74
N ALA A 178 -7.05 15.35 -2.70
CA ALA A 178 -5.85 14.52 -2.77
C ALA A 178 -5.11 14.74 -4.09
N GLY A 179 -5.83 14.83 -5.22
CA GLY A 179 -5.27 15.20 -6.53
C GLY A 179 -4.57 16.55 -6.52
N VAL A 180 -5.16 17.58 -5.90
CA VAL A 180 -4.54 18.90 -5.73
C VAL A 180 -3.27 18.81 -4.87
N GLY A 181 -3.29 18.03 -3.79
CA GLY A 181 -2.12 17.77 -2.94
C GLY A 181 -0.98 17.09 -3.72
N LEU A 182 -1.33 16.15 -4.60
CA LEU A 182 -0.38 15.41 -5.43
C LEU A 182 0.31 16.28 -6.50
N THR A 183 -0.27 17.40 -6.91
CA THR A 183 0.40 18.34 -7.83
C THR A 183 1.68 18.94 -7.22
N PHE A 184 1.79 18.98 -5.89
CA PHE A 184 2.99 19.43 -5.19
C PHE A 184 4.07 18.34 -5.08
N THR A 185 3.85 17.15 -5.66
CA THR A 185 4.85 16.09 -5.69
C THR A 185 6.05 16.46 -6.57
N PRO A 186 7.25 15.97 -6.22
CA PRO A 186 8.49 16.27 -6.93
C PRO A 186 8.52 15.87 -8.40
N CYS A 187 7.62 14.97 -8.84
CA CYS A 187 7.57 14.51 -10.22
C CYS A 187 6.70 15.40 -11.14
N VAL A 188 5.72 16.13 -10.59
CA VAL A 188 4.82 16.99 -11.39
C VAL A 188 5.37 18.42 -11.50
N LEU A 189 6.07 18.88 -10.46
CA LEU A 189 6.66 20.22 -10.42
C LEU A 189 7.64 20.53 -11.59
N PRO A 190 8.47 19.59 -12.09
CA PRO A 190 9.35 19.81 -13.25
C PRO A 190 8.62 20.03 -14.59
N MET A 191 7.37 19.58 -14.71
CA MET A 191 6.60 19.80 -15.94
C MET A 191 6.04 21.22 -16.04
N LEU A 192 5.80 21.91 -14.91
CA LEU A 192 5.30 23.30 -14.89
C LEU A 192 6.19 24.25 -15.71
N PRO A 193 7.53 24.27 -15.54
CA PRO A 193 8.43 25.08 -16.36
C PRO A 193 8.38 24.72 -17.86
N ILE A 194 8.32 23.43 -18.20
CA ILE A 194 8.30 22.96 -19.60
C ILE A 194 7.00 23.40 -20.27
N LEU A 195 5.86 23.19 -19.60
CA LEU A 195 4.54 23.63 -20.07
C LEU A 195 4.47 25.15 -20.17
N SER A 196 5.06 25.89 -19.22
CA SER A 196 5.13 27.34 -19.32
C SER A 196 5.93 27.79 -20.56
N GLY A 197 7.04 27.13 -20.88
CA GLY A 197 7.86 27.48 -22.05
C GLY A 197 7.22 27.13 -23.40
N VAL A 198 6.40 26.07 -23.44
CA VAL A 198 5.72 25.60 -24.66
C VAL A 198 4.36 26.27 -24.86
N VAL A 199 3.57 26.45 -23.79
CA VAL A 199 2.21 27.03 -23.85
C VAL A 199 2.25 28.56 -23.86
N LEU A 200 3.25 29.20 -23.23
CA LEU A 200 3.39 30.67 -23.26
C LEU A 200 4.16 31.18 -24.50
N ARG A 201 4.63 30.28 -25.37
CA ARG A 201 5.27 30.63 -26.65
C ARG A 201 4.21 31.06 -27.67
N GLY A 202 3.62 32.24 -27.48
CA GLY A 202 2.79 32.84 -28.52
C GLY A 202 1.91 34.00 -28.10
N GLN A 203 1.20 33.93 -26.97
CA GLN A 203 0.44 35.05 -26.41
C GLN A 203 -0.22 34.67 -25.07
N VAL A 204 -0.39 35.68 -24.22
CA VAL A 204 -0.70 35.59 -22.80
C VAL A 204 -2.21 35.64 -22.56
N GLY A 205 -2.76 34.61 -21.91
CA GLY A 205 -4.06 34.65 -21.24
C GLY A 205 -5.30 34.51 -22.12
N GLY A 206 -6.38 34.00 -21.52
CA GLY A 206 -7.72 33.90 -22.12
C GLY A 206 -8.19 32.48 -22.43
N LEU A 207 -9.33 32.38 -23.15
CA LEU A 207 -10.02 31.13 -23.52
C LEU A 207 -9.12 30.09 -24.22
N ARG A 208 -8.02 30.54 -24.84
CA ARG A 208 -7.08 29.68 -25.57
C ARG A 208 -6.07 28.98 -24.67
N GLY A 209 -5.64 29.61 -23.57
CA GLY A 209 -4.85 28.95 -22.53
C GLY A 209 -5.68 27.94 -21.74
N LEU A 210 -6.97 28.26 -21.53
CA LEU A 210 -7.95 27.34 -20.95
C LEU A 210 -8.18 26.13 -21.86
N SER A 211 -8.39 26.31 -23.17
CA SER A 211 -8.68 25.20 -24.09
C SER A 211 -7.50 24.24 -24.27
N LEU A 212 -6.27 24.76 -24.32
CA LEU A 212 -5.05 23.93 -24.35
C LEU A 212 -4.86 23.15 -23.06
N SER A 213 -5.10 23.78 -21.91
CA SER A 213 -5.02 23.12 -20.60
C SER A 213 -6.11 22.06 -20.43
N LEU A 214 -7.33 22.31 -20.90
CA LEU A 214 -8.42 21.34 -20.90
C LEU A 214 -8.07 20.13 -21.78
N ALA A 215 -7.52 20.38 -22.97
CA ALA A 215 -7.10 19.33 -23.90
C ALA A 215 -5.94 18.48 -23.38
N TYR A 216 -5.15 18.99 -22.45
CA TYR A 216 -4.12 18.23 -21.74
C TYR A 216 -4.69 17.43 -20.55
N VAL A 217 -5.58 18.04 -19.76
CA VAL A 217 -6.12 17.43 -18.52
C VAL A 217 -7.16 16.35 -18.80
N LEU A 218 -8.03 16.52 -19.81
CA LEU A 218 -9.10 15.55 -20.11
C LEU A 218 -8.58 14.16 -20.47
N PRO A 219 -7.60 14.01 -21.39
CA PRO A 219 -7.05 12.70 -21.72
C PRO A 219 -6.32 12.06 -20.53
N MET A 220 -5.60 12.86 -19.74
CA MET A 220 -4.93 12.38 -18.53
C MET A 220 -5.93 11.85 -17.49
N ALA A 221 -7.00 12.60 -17.22
CA ALA A 221 -8.07 12.18 -16.31
C ALA A 221 -8.81 10.93 -16.84
N ALA A 222 -9.04 10.85 -18.16
CA ALA A 222 -9.62 9.68 -18.80
C ALA A 222 -8.72 8.43 -18.66
N SER A 223 -7.40 8.57 -18.75
CA SER A 223 -6.47 7.45 -18.51
C SER A 223 -6.53 6.94 -17.06
N PHE A 224 -6.59 7.85 -16.07
CA PHE A 224 -6.78 7.43 -14.68
C PHE A 224 -8.16 6.82 -14.42
N ALA A 225 -9.21 7.33 -15.05
CA ALA A 225 -10.54 6.74 -14.99
C ALA A 225 -10.56 5.32 -15.58
N ALA A 226 -9.88 5.11 -16.71
CA ALA A 226 -9.75 3.79 -17.32
C ALA A 226 -8.99 2.81 -16.42
N LEU A 227 -7.87 3.24 -15.82
CA LEU A 227 -7.16 2.44 -14.83
C LEU A 227 -8.04 2.12 -13.61
N GLY A 228 -8.86 3.06 -13.15
CA GLY A 228 -9.81 2.86 -12.06
C GLY A 228 -10.92 1.88 -12.36
N ALA A 229 -11.50 1.99 -13.56
CA ALA A 229 -12.52 1.06 -14.05
C ALA A 229 -11.95 -0.36 -14.14
N LEU A 230 -10.76 -0.51 -14.72
CA LEU A 230 -10.08 -1.80 -14.82
C LEU A 230 -9.80 -2.39 -13.44
N MET A 231 -9.32 -1.59 -12.48
CA MET A 231 -9.04 -2.09 -11.14
C MET A 231 -10.31 -2.41 -10.33
N GLY A 232 -11.42 -1.71 -10.56
CA GLY A 232 -12.71 -2.08 -9.98
C GLY A 232 -13.28 -3.38 -10.56
N LEU A 233 -13.03 -3.66 -11.84
CA LEU A 233 -13.46 -4.90 -12.51
C LEU A 233 -12.56 -6.11 -12.19
N PHE A 234 -11.25 -5.89 -12.02
CA PHE A 234 -10.25 -6.96 -11.91
C PHE A 234 -9.58 -7.06 -10.52
N GLY A 235 -9.94 -6.20 -9.57
CA GLY A 235 -9.21 -5.99 -8.31
C GLY A 235 -9.10 -7.21 -7.39
N ALA A 236 -9.97 -8.21 -7.55
CA ALA A 236 -9.92 -9.47 -6.79
C ALA A 236 -9.19 -10.62 -7.52
N GLY A 237 -9.05 -10.56 -8.85
CA GLY A 237 -8.62 -11.71 -9.67
C GLY A 237 -7.21 -11.62 -10.24
N LEU A 238 -6.63 -10.44 -10.32
CA LEU A 238 -5.32 -10.23 -10.93
C LEU A 238 -4.39 -9.59 -9.91
N ASN A 239 -3.38 -10.34 -9.45
CA ASN A 239 -2.20 -9.89 -8.70
C ASN A 239 -1.34 -8.89 -9.52
N LEU A 240 -1.97 -7.86 -10.07
CA LEU A 240 -1.38 -6.88 -10.96
C LEU A 240 -0.36 -6.02 -10.20
N GLN A 241 -0.59 -5.83 -8.90
CA GLN A 241 0.36 -5.17 -8.00
C GLN A 241 1.69 -5.93 -7.88
N ALA A 242 1.65 -7.27 -7.80
CA ALA A 242 2.86 -8.10 -7.75
C ALA A 242 3.61 -8.10 -9.10
N ARG A 243 2.87 -8.11 -10.23
CA ARG A 243 3.46 -8.02 -11.58
C ARG A 243 4.17 -6.69 -11.84
N LEU A 244 3.58 -5.57 -11.40
CA LEU A 244 4.16 -4.24 -11.54
C LEU A 244 5.41 -4.02 -10.67
N GLN A 245 5.59 -4.82 -9.62
CA GLN A 245 6.77 -4.79 -8.75
C GLN A 245 7.92 -5.66 -9.22
N SER A 246 7.80 -6.37 -10.34
CA SER A 246 8.90 -7.17 -10.89
C SER A 246 10.12 -6.31 -11.23
N ALA A 247 11.31 -6.83 -10.92
CA ALA A 247 12.60 -6.13 -11.16
C ALA A 247 12.74 -5.64 -12.61
N TRP A 248 12.18 -6.39 -13.57
CA TRP A 248 12.22 -6.06 -14.99
C TRP A 248 11.49 -4.74 -15.33
N VAL A 249 10.42 -4.39 -14.60
CA VAL A 249 9.71 -3.11 -14.81
C VAL A 249 10.33 -1.99 -13.97
N LEU A 250 10.83 -2.31 -12.78
CA LEU A 250 11.38 -1.33 -11.85
C LEU A 250 12.70 -0.72 -12.34
N VAL A 251 13.61 -1.53 -12.88
CA VAL A 251 14.92 -1.11 -13.38
C VAL A 251 14.84 -0.06 -14.51
N PRO A 252 14.07 -0.26 -15.60
CA PRO A 252 13.95 0.75 -16.66
C PRO A 252 13.29 2.04 -16.17
N PHE A 253 12.35 1.96 -15.22
CA PHE A 253 11.75 3.15 -14.62
C PHE A 253 12.75 3.93 -13.75
N ALA A 254 13.53 3.24 -12.92
CA ALA A 254 14.58 3.88 -12.14
C ALA A 254 15.64 4.52 -13.06
N LEU A 255 16.05 3.84 -14.14
CA LEU A 255 16.97 4.38 -15.14
C LEU A 255 16.41 5.65 -15.80
N PHE A 256 15.12 5.66 -16.13
CA PHE A 256 14.44 6.83 -16.67
C PHE A 256 14.49 8.02 -15.69
N PHE A 257 14.23 7.80 -14.39
CA PHE A 257 14.33 8.86 -13.38
C PHE A 257 15.76 9.39 -13.22
N VAL A 258 16.78 8.50 -13.26
CA VAL A 258 18.18 8.91 -13.24
C VAL A 258 18.52 9.79 -14.44
N LEU A 259 18.09 9.39 -15.64
CA LEU A 259 18.31 10.17 -16.87
C LEU A 259 17.65 11.55 -16.78
N PHE A 260 16.43 11.63 -16.26
CA PHE A 260 15.72 12.90 -16.10
C PHE A 260 16.38 13.81 -15.05
N ALA A 261 16.88 13.23 -13.95
CA ALA A 261 17.64 13.98 -12.95
C ALA A 261 18.96 14.54 -13.53
N LEU A 262 19.68 13.76 -14.34
CA LEU A 262 20.88 14.21 -15.04
C LEU A 262 20.58 15.37 -16.01
N ALA A 263 19.45 15.34 -16.70
CA ALA A 263 18.98 16.47 -17.53
C ALA A 263 18.66 17.72 -16.69
N MET A 264 18.16 17.53 -15.46
CA MET A 264 17.92 18.63 -14.52
C MET A 264 19.23 19.25 -14.00
N PHE A 265 20.30 18.47 -13.78
CA PHE A 265 21.61 19.03 -13.44
C PHE A 265 22.29 19.78 -14.60
N GLY A 266 21.76 19.68 -15.82
CA GLY A 266 22.31 20.36 -16.99
C GLY A 266 23.55 19.68 -17.58
N LEU A 267 23.86 18.45 -17.14
CA LEU A 267 24.92 17.60 -17.71
C LEU A 267 24.63 17.26 -19.18
N PHE A 268 23.35 17.17 -19.54
CA PHE A 268 22.87 17.06 -20.91
C PHE A 268 21.72 18.05 -21.11
N GLU A 269 21.92 19.09 -21.94
CA GLU A 269 20.78 19.69 -22.62
C GLU A 269 20.35 18.68 -23.69
N LEU A 270 19.17 18.07 -23.58
CA LEU A 270 18.55 17.34 -24.69
C LEU A 270 18.25 18.34 -25.82
N LYS A 271 19.27 18.77 -26.55
CA LYS A 271 19.11 19.43 -27.83
C LYS A 271 18.80 18.32 -28.82
N LEU A 272 17.53 18.24 -29.20
CA LEU A 272 17.12 17.44 -30.35
C LEU A 272 18.09 17.75 -31.51
N PRO A 273 18.62 16.73 -32.21
CA PRO A 273 19.53 16.94 -33.33
C PRO A 273 18.88 17.91 -34.32
N GLN A 274 19.62 18.92 -34.78
CA GLN A 274 19.05 20.06 -35.48
C GLN A 274 18.24 19.67 -36.74
N ALA A 275 18.55 18.52 -37.34
CA ALA A 275 17.79 17.94 -38.43
C ALA A 275 16.34 17.57 -38.04
N LEU A 276 16.16 16.98 -36.86
CA LEU A 276 14.83 16.59 -36.36
C LEU A 276 14.09 17.80 -35.80
N SER A 277 14.79 18.70 -35.09
CA SER A 277 14.16 19.94 -34.59
C SER A 277 13.74 20.88 -35.72
N ASN A 278 14.49 20.96 -36.83
CA ASN A 278 14.11 21.79 -37.99
C ASN A 278 12.96 21.18 -38.78
N ARG A 279 12.92 19.85 -38.94
CA ARG A 279 11.77 19.14 -39.55
C ARG A 279 10.51 19.29 -38.71
N LEU A 280 10.62 19.10 -37.39
CA LEU A 280 9.50 19.22 -36.46
C LEU A 280 9.04 20.67 -36.31
N ASN A 281 9.97 21.65 -36.28
CA ASN A 281 9.64 23.07 -36.28
C ASN A 281 9.02 23.53 -37.61
N ASN A 282 9.40 22.97 -38.76
CA ASN A 282 8.75 23.30 -40.03
C ASN A 282 7.32 22.73 -40.12
N VAL A 283 7.10 21.52 -39.61
CA VAL A 283 5.74 20.94 -39.48
C VAL A 283 4.92 21.71 -38.45
N ALA A 284 5.53 22.10 -37.32
CA ALA A 284 4.90 22.91 -36.27
C ALA A 284 4.69 24.38 -36.68
N ASN A 285 5.47 24.94 -37.60
CA ASN A 285 5.26 26.28 -38.15
C ASN A 285 4.14 26.31 -39.19
N HIS A 286 3.90 25.21 -39.91
CA HIS A 286 2.76 25.08 -40.82
C HIS A 286 1.44 24.78 -40.09
N THR A 287 1.48 24.37 -38.82
CA THR A 287 0.31 24.27 -37.94
C THR A 287 0.32 25.43 -36.94
N ARG A 288 -0.47 26.49 -37.20
CA ARG A 288 -0.62 27.66 -36.30
C ARG A 288 -0.73 27.23 -34.81
N GLY A 289 0.36 27.44 -34.06
CA GLY A 289 0.46 27.49 -32.60
C GLY A 289 -0.28 26.40 -31.82
N GLY A 290 0.44 25.35 -31.40
CA GLY A 290 0.01 24.40 -30.35
C GLY A 290 -1.27 23.62 -30.70
N SER A 291 -1.15 22.51 -31.40
CA SER A 291 -2.32 21.68 -31.73
C SER A 291 -2.90 21.04 -30.46
N LEU A 292 -4.25 21.08 -30.33
CA LEU A 292 -5.00 20.37 -29.29
C LEU A 292 -4.64 18.86 -29.28
N LEU A 293 -4.33 18.31 -30.45
CA LEU A 293 -3.87 16.93 -30.61
C LEU A 293 -2.48 16.71 -30.00
N GLY A 294 -1.54 17.65 -30.15
CA GLY A 294 -0.23 17.59 -29.49
C GLY A 294 -0.33 17.69 -27.97
N ALA A 295 -1.22 18.55 -27.46
CA ALA A 295 -1.50 18.65 -26.02
C ALA A 295 -2.12 17.35 -25.47
N ALA A 296 -3.05 16.73 -26.22
CA ALA A 296 -3.68 15.48 -25.82
C ALA A 296 -2.71 14.29 -25.79
N VAL A 297 -1.86 14.14 -26.82
CA VAL A 297 -0.84 13.08 -26.88
C VAL A 297 0.19 13.24 -25.75
N LEU A 298 0.63 14.48 -25.48
CA LEU A 298 1.53 14.76 -24.37
C LEU A 298 0.87 14.47 -23.01
N GLY A 299 -0.44 14.69 -22.87
CA GLY A 299 -1.21 14.33 -21.67
C GLY A 299 -1.24 12.83 -21.41
N VAL A 300 -1.44 12.01 -22.43
CA VAL A 300 -1.41 10.54 -22.31
C VAL A 300 0.00 10.04 -21.94
N LEU A 301 1.03 10.52 -22.63
CA LEU A 301 2.43 10.21 -22.30
C LEU A 301 2.79 10.64 -20.87
N SER A 302 2.32 11.80 -20.44
CA SER A 302 2.53 12.30 -19.07
C SER A 302 1.89 11.37 -18.03
N SER A 303 0.67 10.88 -18.26
CA SER A 303 0.01 9.93 -17.33
C SER A 303 0.81 8.64 -17.13
N LEU A 304 1.43 8.14 -18.20
CA LEU A 304 2.30 6.95 -18.14
C LEU A 304 3.58 7.22 -17.33
N LEU A 305 4.17 8.41 -17.45
CA LEU A 305 5.36 8.82 -16.71
C LEU A 305 5.09 9.18 -15.24
N VAL A 306 3.88 9.68 -14.93
CA VAL A 306 3.46 10.08 -13.56
C VAL A 306 3.10 8.85 -12.70
N SER A 307 2.64 7.77 -13.33
CA SER A 307 2.19 6.54 -12.65
C SER A 307 3.15 5.94 -11.59
N PRO A 308 4.48 5.88 -11.80
CA PRO A 308 5.40 5.33 -10.81
C PRO A 308 5.54 6.23 -9.57
N CYS A 309 5.49 7.55 -9.75
CA CYS A 309 5.63 8.52 -8.66
C CYS A 309 4.39 8.62 -7.78
N VAL A 310 3.21 8.26 -8.31
CA VAL A 310 1.94 8.30 -7.60
C VAL A 310 1.52 6.92 -7.12
N SER A 311 2.36 5.90 -7.30
CA SER A 311 2.06 4.49 -7.00
C SER A 311 1.63 4.24 -5.56
N ALA A 312 2.27 4.86 -4.56
CA ALA A 312 1.90 4.66 -3.15
C ALA A 312 0.52 5.25 -2.78
N PRO A 313 0.22 6.53 -3.10
CA PRO A 313 -1.13 7.08 -2.95
C PRO A 313 -2.19 6.34 -3.77
N LEU A 314 -1.86 5.96 -5.01
CA LEU A 314 -2.73 5.16 -5.86
C LEU A 314 -3.01 3.79 -5.26
N ALA A 315 -2.02 3.10 -4.70
CA ALA A 315 -2.21 1.78 -4.08
C ALA A 315 -3.23 1.85 -2.94
N GLY A 316 -3.15 2.85 -2.05
CA GLY A 316 -4.15 3.05 -0.99
C GLY A 316 -5.56 3.34 -1.54
N ALA A 317 -5.65 4.19 -2.57
CA ALA A 317 -6.91 4.46 -3.26
C ALA A 317 -7.49 3.21 -3.96
N LEU A 318 -6.62 2.41 -4.59
CA LEU A 318 -6.99 1.19 -5.31
C LEU A 318 -7.44 0.10 -4.34
N LEU A 319 -6.80 -0.06 -3.18
CA LEU A 319 -7.24 -0.99 -2.13
C LEU A 319 -8.63 -0.63 -1.59
N TYR A 320 -8.92 0.67 -1.44
CA TYR A 320 -10.25 1.14 -1.04
C TYR A 320 -11.30 0.87 -2.13
N ILE A 321 -10.95 1.08 -3.40
CA ILE A 321 -11.83 0.84 -4.55
C ILE A 321 -12.07 -0.67 -4.75
N SER A 322 -11.04 -1.50 -4.60
CA SER A 322 -11.15 -2.97 -4.75
C SER A 322 -12.03 -3.57 -3.66
N ALA A 323 -11.97 -3.06 -2.43
CA ALA A 323 -12.87 -3.46 -1.34
C ALA A 323 -14.34 -3.08 -1.61
N SER A 324 -14.59 -2.08 -2.47
CA SER A 324 -15.95 -1.62 -2.79
C SER A 324 -16.60 -2.42 -3.92
N GLY A 325 -15.83 -3.13 -4.76
CA GLY A 325 -16.33 -3.93 -5.89
C GLY A 325 -17.03 -3.15 -7.03
N ASP A 326 -17.10 -1.82 -6.94
CA ASP A 326 -17.81 -0.95 -7.90
C ASP A 326 -16.84 -0.33 -8.92
N ALA A 327 -16.93 -0.81 -10.17
CA ALA A 327 -16.14 -0.34 -11.30
C ALA A 327 -16.43 1.12 -11.70
N LEU A 328 -17.69 1.54 -11.64
CA LEU A 328 -18.09 2.90 -12.01
C LEU A 328 -17.63 3.89 -10.94
N GLY A 329 -17.80 3.52 -9.66
CA GLY A 329 -17.31 4.29 -8.52
C GLY A 329 -15.78 4.44 -8.51
N GLY A 330 -15.05 3.39 -8.89
CA GLY A 330 -13.59 3.44 -9.07
C GLY A 330 -13.15 4.40 -10.18
N ALA A 331 -13.80 4.33 -11.34
CA ALA A 331 -13.53 5.22 -12.47
C ALA A 331 -13.76 6.70 -12.12
N LEU A 332 -14.88 7.01 -11.46
CA LEU A 332 -15.26 8.38 -11.13
C LEU A 332 -14.33 9.02 -10.08
N LYS A 333 -13.92 8.25 -9.05
CA LYS A 333 -12.98 8.71 -8.02
C LYS A 333 -11.60 9.05 -8.61
N LEU A 334 -11.10 8.20 -9.50
CA LEU A 334 -9.81 8.42 -10.18
C LEU A 334 -9.87 9.50 -11.25
N PHE A 335 -11.02 9.67 -11.91
CA PHE A 335 -11.29 10.80 -12.79
C PHE A 335 -11.23 12.13 -12.01
N ALA A 336 -11.88 12.20 -10.85
CA ALA A 336 -11.84 13.39 -9.99
C ALA A 336 -10.44 13.69 -9.46
N LEU A 337 -9.65 12.66 -9.13
CA LEU A 337 -8.25 12.81 -8.75
C LEU A 337 -7.41 13.41 -9.90
N GLY A 338 -7.61 12.93 -11.13
CA GLY A 338 -6.95 13.49 -12.32
C GLY A 338 -7.35 14.95 -12.60
N LEU A 339 -8.63 15.29 -12.44
CA LEU A 339 -9.10 16.69 -12.51
C LEU A 339 -8.50 17.57 -11.42
N GLY A 340 -8.36 17.04 -10.20
CA GLY A 340 -7.71 17.72 -9.07
C GLY A 340 -6.27 18.09 -9.38
N MET A 341 -5.50 17.18 -9.99
CA MET A 341 -4.12 17.47 -10.41
C MET A 341 -4.03 18.58 -11.46
N GLY A 342 -5.01 18.63 -12.37
CA GLY A 342 -5.10 19.63 -13.45
C GLY A 342 -5.63 20.99 -13.02
N ALA A 343 -6.32 21.09 -11.88
CA ALA A 343 -6.92 22.33 -11.41
C ALA A 343 -5.89 23.45 -11.11
N PRO A 344 -4.76 23.20 -10.42
CA PRO A 344 -3.71 24.20 -10.27
C PRO A 344 -3.13 24.68 -11.60
N LEU A 345 -2.98 23.78 -12.59
CA LEU A 345 -2.49 24.13 -13.92
C LEU A 345 -3.48 25.02 -14.67
N LEU A 346 -4.77 24.71 -14.61
CA LEU A 346 -5.85 25.54 -15.19
C LEU A 346 -5.91 26.92 -14.53
N LEU A 347 -5.71 27.00 -13.22
CA LEU A 347 -5.71 28.26 -12.48
C LEU A 347 -4.51 29.13 -12.87
N VAL A 348 -3.31 28.54 -13.02
CA VAL A 348 -2.12 29.26 -13.49
C VAL A 348 -2.23 29.65 -14.97
N ALA A 349 -2.80 28.80 -15.81
CA ALA A 349 -3.02 29.08 -17.24
C ALA A 349 -4.04 30.21 -17.47
N THR A 350 -5.06 30.30 -16.63
CA THR A 350 -6.06 31.39 -16.68
C THR A 350 -5.55 32.67 -16.00
N GLY A 351 -4.80 32.56 -14.90
CA GLY A 351 -4.21 33.68 -14.16
C GLY A 351 -3.03 34.38 -14.85
N GLY A 352 -2.47 33.78 -15.91
CA GLY A 352 -1.44 34.37 -16.75
C GLY A 352 -0.06 34.52 -16.08
N ALA A 353 0.91 35.03 -16.85
CA ALA A 353 2.33 35.16 -16.44
C ALA A 353 2.58 36.11 -15.24
N ALA A 354 1.54 36.79 -14.73
CA ALA A 354 1.64 37.71 -13.60
C ALA A 354 1.95 37.01 -12.27
N TRP A 355 1.56 35.73 -12.11
CA TRP A 355 1.84 34.94 -10.91
C TRP A 355 3.17 34.18 -10.96
N LEU A 356 3.82 34.07 -12.12
CA LEU A 356 5.11 33.40 -12.22
C LEU A 356 6.26 34.37 -11.90
N PRO A 357 7.11 34.07 -10.89
CA PRO A 357 8.30 34.85 -10.63
C PRO A 357 9.24 34.79 -11.84
N LYS A 358 9.89 35.92 -12.17
CA LYS A 358 10.87 35.99 -13.25
C LYS A 358 11.91 34.87 -13.11
N SER A 359 12.19 34.17 -14.22
CA SER A 359 13.25 33.17 -14.32
C SER A 359 14.59 33.80 -13.95
N GLY A 360 15.08 33.51 -12.74
CA GLY A 360 16.34 34.03 -12.22
C GLY A 360 17.23 32.93 -11.64
N PRO A 361 18.33 33.28 -10.96
CA PRO A 361 19.28 32.31 -10.37
C PRO A 361 18.63 31.30 -9.41
N TRP A 362 17.52 31.70 -8.77
CA TRP A 362 16.73 30.84 -7.91
C TRP A 362 16.17 29.60 -8.64
N MET A 363 15.85 29.70 -9.94
CA MET A 363 15.30 28.58 -10.71
C MET A 363 16.33 27.46 -10.89
N ASN A 364 17.61 27.79 -11.02
CA ASN A 364 18.68 26.78 -11.05
C ASN A 364 18.80 26.06 -9.71
N THR A 365 18.64 26.77 -8.59
CA THR A 365 18.64 26.14 -7.25
C THR A 365 17.47 25.18 -7.10
N VAL A 366 16.27 25.55 -7.55
CA VAL A 366 15.09 24.67 -7.50
C VAL A 366 15.25 23.46 -8.43
N LYS A 367 15.74 23.67 -9.65
CA LYS A 367 16.03 22.60 -10.63
C LYS A 367 16.97 21.55 -10.04
N ASN A 368 18.06 21.99 -9.43
CA ASN A 368 19.05 21.10 -8.83
C ASN A 368 18.50 20.40 -7.58
N ALA A 369 17.74 21.10 -6.73
CA ALA A 369 17.11 20.50 -5.56
C ALA A 369 16.11 19.39 -5.93
N ILE A 370 15.29 19.60 -6.97
CA ILE A 370 14.35 18.58 -7.45
C ILE A 370 15.10 17.43 -8.13
N GLY A 371 16.19 17.71 -8.87
CA GLY A 371 17.06 16.67 -9.44
C GLY A 371 17.65 15.73 -8.38
N VAL A 372 18.11 16.28 -7.25
CA VAL A 372 18.57 15.47 -6.10
C VAL A 372 17.46 14.61 -5.53
N LEU A 373 16.25 15.18 -5.39
CA LEU A 373 15.11 14.45 -4.83
C LEU A 373 14.65 13.32 -5.76
N LEU A 374 14.67 13.54 -7.08
CA LEU A 374 14.40 12.50 -8.09
C LEU A 374 15.43 11.37 -8.05
N LEU A 375 16.72 11.68 -7.87
CA LEU A 375 17.73 10.64 -7.67
C LEU A 375 17.51 9.86 -6.37
N GLY A 376 17.12 10.54 -5.28
CA GLY A 376 16.79 9.89 -4.01
C GLY A 376 15.64 8.88 -4.17
N LEU A 377 14.59 9.28 -4.88
CA LEU A 377 13.48 8.38 -5.21
C LEU A 377 13.93 7.21 -6.09
N ALA A 378 14.76 7.46 -7.11
CA ALA A 378 15.29 6.42 -7.98
C ALA A 378 16.11 5.38 -7.20
N ILE A 379 16.97 5.83 -6.27
CA ILE A 379 17.76 4.95 -5.39
C ILE A 379 16.83 4.17 -4.45
N GLY A 380 15.78 4.79 -3.90
CA GLY A 380 14.79 4.11 -3.07
C GLY A 380 13.93 3.09 -3.83
N LEU A 381 13.69 3.27 -5.12
CA LEU A 381 13.10 2.22 -5.96
C LEU A 381 14.12 1.10 -6.21
N LEU A 382 15.37 1.45 -6.47
CA LEU A 382 16.45 0.50 -6.71
C LEU A 382 16.79 -0.35 -5.47
N SER A 383 16.58 0.19 -4.26
CA SER A 383 16.83 -0.52 -2.99
C SER A 383 15.98 -1.77 -2.80
N ARG A 384 14.85 -1.89 -3.52
CA ARG A 384 14.01 -3.11 -3.52
C ARG A 384 14.58 -4.24 -4.37
N VAL A 385 15.54 -3.95 -5.26
CA VAL A 385 16.10 -4.91 -6.21
C VAL A 385 17.59 -5.13 -5.97
N LEU A 386 18.29 -4.19 -5.32
CA LEU A 386 19.73 -4.27 -5.07
C LEU A 386 20.04 -4.73 -3.65
N PRO A 387 21.13 -5.49 -3.46
CA PRO A 387 21.62 -5.87 -2.15
C PRO A 387 21.98 -4.61 -1.34
N GLY A 388 21.57 -4.59 -0.06
CA GLY A 388 21.74 -3.48 0.89
C GLY A 388 23.06 -2.68 0.83
N PRO A 389 24.26 -3.30 0.73
CA PRO A 389 25.52 -2.56 0.67
C PRO A 389 25.66 -1.67 -0.58
N VAL A 390 25.11 -2.09 -1.73
CA VAL A 390 25.17 -1.27 -2.96
C VAL A 390 24.25 -0.05 -2.83
N THR A 391 23.12 -0.22 -2.14
CA THR A 391 22.20 0.87 -1.82
C THR A 391 22.85 1.93 -0.94
N LEU A 392 23.59 1.52 0.09
CA LEU A 392 24.36 2.42 0.96
C LEU A 392 25.44 3.19 0.18
N LEU A 393 26.12 2.54 -0.77
CA LEU A 393 27.07 3.23 -1.67
C LEU A 393 26.40 4.32 -2.51
N LEU A 394 25.25 4.00 -3.12
CA LEU A 394 24.46 4.93 -3.94
C LEU A 394 23.95 6.12 -3.12
N VAL A 395 23.42 5.87 -1.92
CA VAL A 395 22.98 6.92 -0.98
C VAL A 395 24.17 7.78 -0.54
N GLY A 396 25.32 7.16 -0.23
CA GLY A 396 26.55 7.87 0.11
C GLY A 396 27.05 8.77 -1.03
N PHE A 397 27.00 8.28 -2.27
CA PHE A 397 27.40 9.05 -3.45
C PHE A 397 26.48 10.26 -3.68
N LEU A 398 25.16 10.08 -3.50
CA LEU A 398 24.19 11.16 -3.56
C LEU A 398 24.44 12.21 -2.47
N ALA A 399 24.61 11.78 -1.21
CA ALA A 399 24.89 12.68 -0.08
C ALA A 399 26.20 13.46 -0.27
N ALA A 400 27.25 12.81 -0.79
CA ALA A 400 28.52 13.45 -1.14
C ALA A 400 28.34 14.49 -2.26
N GLY A 401 27.57 14.18 -3.31
CA GLY A 401 27.26 15.11 -4.39
C GLY A 401 26.52 16.36 -3.89
N VAL A 402 25.57 16.19 -2.97
CA VAL A 402 24.86 17.31 -2.33
C VAL A 402 25.80 18.13 -1.44
N ALA A 403 26.65 17.47 -0.64
CA ALA A 403 27.64 18.14 0.21
C ALA A 403 28.61 19.02 -0.59
N LEU A 404 29.10 18.50 -1.72
CA LEU A 404 29.96 19.25 -2.65
C LEU A 404 29.22 20.43 -3.27
N PHE A 405 27.96 20.26 -3.68
CA PHE A 405 27.15 21.33 -4.26
C PHE A 405 26.84 22.47 -3.25
N LEU A 406 26.72 22.16 -1.96
CA LEU A 406 26.57 23.15 -0.89
C LEU A 406 27.90 23.88 -0.56
N GLY A 407 29.00 23.49 -1.20
CA GLY A 407 30.30 24.13 -1.06
C GLY A 407 31.03 23.72 0.22
N ALA A 408 30.88 22.47 0.67
CA ALA A 408 31.56 21.94 1.86
C ALA A 408 33.09 22.10 1.81
N LEU A 409 33.70 22.00 0.62
CA LEU A 409 35.15 22.16 0.40
C LEU A 409 35.58 23.52 -0.16
N GLU A 410 34.68 24.49 -0.28
CA GLU A 410 35.03 25.83 -0.76
C GLU A 410 35.41 26.76 0.39
N PHE A 411 36.71 27.03 0.53
CA PHE A 411 37.30 27.91 1.53
C PHE A 411 37.35 29.39 1.08
N VAL A 412 36.19 29.96 0.73
CA VAL A 412 36.06 31.39 0.36
C VAL A 412 35.37 32.18 1.48
N VAL A 413 35.63 33.49 1.58
CA VAL A 413 34.95 34.39 2.52
C VAL A 413 33.45 34.46 2.19
N LYS A 414 32.65 33.71 2.95
CA LYS A 414 31.22 33.48 2.71
C LYS A 414 30.31 34.30 3.63
N THR A 415 29.15 34.71 3.13
CA THR A 415 28.08 35.38 3.89
C THR A 415 27.45 34.42 4.92
N ALA A 416 26.81 34.93 5.98
CA ALA A 416 26.25 34.12 7.08
C ALA A 416 25.33 32.97 6.61
N ARG A 417 24.53 33.18 5.55
CA ARG A 417 23.65 32.15 4.97
C ARG A 417 24.41 31.04 4.23
N GLN A 418 25.52 31.39 3.58
CA GLN A 418 26.40 30.43 2.90
C GLN A 418 27.24 29.62 3.90
N ARG A 419 27.60 30.21 5.05
CA ARG A 419 28.24 29.48 6.16
C ARG A 419 27.32 28.41 6.76
N LEU A 420 26.02 28.70 6.89
CA LEU A 420 25.04 27.75 7.39
C LEU A 420 24.81 26.59 6.39
N ALA A 421 24.77 26.89 5.09
CA ALA A 421 24.76 25.88 4.04
C ALA A 421 26.04 25.02 4.04
N GLN A 422 27.21 25.62 4.29
CA GLN A 422 28.48 24.90 4.39
C GLN A 422 28.53 23.94 5.60
N LEU A 423 28.01 24.36 6.76
CA LEU A 423 27.88 23.48 7.94
C LEU A 423 26.97 22.29 7.65
N LEU A 424 25.84 22.53 6.97
CA LEU A 424 24.90 21.46 6.59
C LEU A 424 25.51 20.52 5.53
N GLY A 425 26.28 21.07 4.59
CA GLY A 425 27.07 20.28 3.62
C GLY A 425 28.15 19.42 4.30
N LEU A 426 28.84 19.94 5.31
CA LEU A 426 29.82 19.19 6.09
C LEU A 426 29.16 18.01 6.84
N ALA A 427 28.00 18.24 7.47
CA ALA A 427 27.24 17.19 8.14
C ALA A 427 26.79 16.09 7.15
N LEU A 428 26.34 16.45 5.94
CA LEU A 428 26.03 15.48 4.89
C LEU A 428 27.26 14.71 4.40
N LEU A 429 28.43 15.34 4.37
CA LEU A 429 29.68 14.68 3.98
C LEU A 429 30.09 13.63 5.02
N VAL A 430 29.96 13.95 6.31
CA VAL A 430 30.17 13.00 7.40
C VAL A 430 29.18 11.82 7.29
N TYR A 431 27.92 12.09 6.98
CA TYR A 431 26.93 11.05 6.71
C TYR A 431 27.29 10.18 5.49
N ALA A 432 27.76 10.78 4.39
CA ALA A 432 28.22 10.04 3.22
C ALA A 432 29.38 9.10 3.53
N LEU A 433 30.36 9.57 4.31
CA LEU A 433 31.48 8.74 4.79
C LEU A 433 31.02 7.61 5.71
N ALA A 434 30.05 7.87 6.59
CA ALA A 434 29.44 6.84 7.44
C ALA A 434 28.73 5.77 6.59
N CYS A 435 28.00 6.16 5.54
CA CYS A 435 27.36 5.23 4.62
C CYS A 435 28.37 4.39 3.81
N TRP A 436 29.47 4.99 3.34
CA TRP A 436 30.53 4.25 2.66
C TRP A 436 31.24 3.27 3.60
N TYR A 437 31.52 3.68 4.83
CA TYR A 437 32.07 2.80 5.86
C TYR A 437 31.11 1.65 6.19
N GLY A 438 29.81 1.95 6.35
CA GLY A 438 28.73 0.98 6.54
C GLY A 438 28.66 -0.06 5.42
N ALA A 439 28.66 0.39 4.16
CA ALA A 439 28.65 -0.47 2.99
C ALA A 439 29.87 -1.41 2.95
N LEU A 440 31.06 -0.88 3.25
CA LEU A 440 32.30 -1.67 3.32
C LEU A 440 32.29 -2.66 4.49
N SER A 441 31.56 -2.36 5.57
CA SER A 441 31.36 -3.24 6.73
C SER A 441 30.27 -4.30 6.53
N GLY A 442 29.59 -4.34 5.38
CA GLY A 442 28.54 -5.32 5.07
C GLY A 442 27.15 -4.98 5.63
N GLN A 443 26.95 -3.77 6.16
CA GLN A 443 25.62 -3.30 6.58
C GLN A 443 24.72 -3.02 5.36
N GLY A 444 23.42 -3.23 5.51
CA GLY A 444 22.43 -3.04 4.45
C GLY A 444 21.46 -1.89 4.67
N ASP A 445 21.47 -1.29 5.87
CA ASP A 445 20.40 -0.41 6.32
C ASP A 445 20.80 1.07 6.24
N PRO A 446 20.22 1.88 5.33
CA PRO A 446 20.58 3.29 5.17
C PRO A 446 20.24 4.16 6.40
N LEU A 447 19.36 3.70 7.28
CA LEU A 447 18.99 4.41 8.52
C LEU A 447 19.97 4.15 9.68
N ARG A 448 20.82 3.12 9.59
CA ARG A 448 21.86 2.78 10.58
C ARG A 448 23.18 2.45 9.89
N PRO A 449 23.83 3.45 9.28
CA PRO A 449 25.04 3.22 8.47
C PRO A 449 26.25 2.78 9.31
N LEU A 450 26.27 3.07 10.62
CA LEU A 450 27.38 2.70 11.49
C LEU A 450 27.10 1.37 12.19
N PRO A 451 28.04 0.40 12.18
CA PRO A 451 27.94 -0.75 13.05
C PRO A 451 27.94 -0.26 14.49
N VAL A 452 26.98 -0.73 15.29
CA VAL A 452 26.98 -0.45 16.73
C VAL A 452 28.23 -1.13 17.29
N ALA A 453 29.25 -0.34 17.62
CA ALA A 453 30.48 -0.84 18.21
C ALA A 453 30.16 -1.36 19.62
N THR A 454 29.78 -2.64 19.72
CA THR A 454 29.86 -3.38 20.97
C THR A 454 31.34 -3.52 21.29
N LEU A 455 31.85 -2.63 22.14
CA LEU A 455 33.18 -2.70 22.71
C LEU A 455 33.36 -4.06 23.40
N ALA A 456 34.17 -4.92 22.79
CA ALA A 456 34.91 -6.04 23.36
C ALA A 456 34.14 -7.00 24.31
N ALA A 457 33.69 -8.11 23.73
CA ALA A 457 34.09 -9.42 24.24
C ALA A 457 34.63 -10.23 23.06
N ALA A 458 35.95 -10.41 23.02
CA ALA A 458 36.56 -11.48 22.22
C ALA A 458 35.99 -12.81 22.73
N GLY A 459 35.05 -13.36 21.97
CA GLY A 459 34.29 -14.54 22.34
C GLY A 459 33.23 -14.84 21.30
N SER A 460 33.67 -15.20 20.09
CA SER A 460 32.99 -16.14 19.17
C SER A 460 31.50 -16.41 19.46
N SER A 461 30.59 -15.48 19.12
CA SER A 461 29.15 -15.70 19.29
C SER A 461 28.25 -14.95 18.28
N GLN A 462 28.76 -14.49 17.14
CA GLN A 462 27.93 -13.88 16.08
C GLN A 462 27.99 -14.58 14.73
N ALA A 463 28.88 -15.56 14.56
CA ALA A 463 28.81 -16.51 13.45
C ALA A 463 27.95 -17.74 13.78
N ALA A 464 27.70 -18.05 15.06
CA ALA A 464 27.03 -19.29 15.46
C ALA A 464 25.48 -19.28 15.32
N GLN A 465 24.83 -18.10 15.33
CA GLN A 465 23.36 -18.02 15.12
C GLN A 465 22.96 -17.91 13.64
N ALA A 466 23.81 -17.33 12.78
CA ALA A 466 23.60 -17.38 11.33
C ALA A 466 23.82 -18.80 10.77
N ASP A 467 24.64 -19.63 11.45
CA ASP A 467 24.84 -21.05 11.16
C ASP A 467 23.69 -21.96 11.64
N ALA A 468 22.70 -21.41 12.37
CA ALA A 468 21.55 -22.19 12.85
C ALA A 468 20.41 -22.29 11.83
N TRP A 469 20.26 -21.29 10.94
CA TRP A 469 19.23 -21.24 9.92
C TRP A 469 19.71 -21.90 8.63
N GLN A 470 19.07 -23.00 8.23
CA GLN A 470 19.36 -23.66 6.97
C GLN A 470 18.45 -23.11 5.87
N THR A 471 19.02 -22.32 4.95
CA THR A 471 18.30 -21.77 3.79
C THR A 471 18.17 -22.82 2.68
N ILE A 472 16.95 -23.00 2.18
CA ILE A 472 16.57 -23.99 1.18
C ILE A 472 15.75 -23.28 0.10
N THR A 473 16.06 -23.56 -1.17
CA THR A 473 15.36 -22.95 -2.32
C THR A 473 14.49 -23.94 -3.09
N THR A 474 14.76 -25.25 -2.98
CA THR A 474 14.10 -26.29 -3.77
C THR A 474 13.12 -27.13 -2.95
N PRO A 475 11.95 -27.50 -3.51
CA PRO A 475 10.95 -28.32 -2.79
C PRO A 475 11.49 -29.67 -2.31
N SER A 476 12.30 -30.34 -3.13
CA SER A 476 12.88 -31.65 -2.80
C SER A 476 13.84 -31.58 -1.61
N ALA A 477 14.61 -30.49 -1.50
CA ALA A 477 15.50 -30.27 -0.37
C ALA A 477 14.71 -29.94 0.90
N LEU A 478 13.55 -29.27 0.79
CA LEU A 478 12.67 -29.03 1.94
C LEU A 478 12.10 -30.34 2.48
N ASP A 479 11.57 -31.19 1.60
CA ASP A 479 11.02 -32.50 1.98
C ASP A 479 12.11 -33.38 2.62
N ALA A 480 13.34 -33.35 2.10
CA ALA A 480 14.48 -34.05 2.68
C ALA A 480 14.86 -33.52 4.08
N ALA A 481 14.87 -32.20 4.27
CA ALA A 481 15.19 -31.58 5.55
C ALA A 481 14.13 -31.89 6.63
N LEU A 482 12.85 -31.86 6.25
CA LEU A 482 11.74 -32.25 7.14
C LEU A 482 11.81 -33.75 7.49
N ALA A 483 12.14 -34.62 6.53
CA ALA A 483 12.33 -36.04 6.78
C ALA A 483 13.51 -36.31 7.73
N GLN A 484 14.62 -35.57 7.58
CA GLN A 484 15.77 -35.67 8.47
C GLN A 484 15.44 -35.21 9.90
N ALA A 485 14.71 -34.11 10.05
CA ALA A 485 14.28 -33.62 11.36
C ALA A 485 13.33 -34.61 12.05
N LYS A 486 12.42 -35.22 11.29
CA LYS A 486 11.54 -36.30 11.77
C LYS A 486 12.33 -37.53 12.23
N ALA A 487 13.35 -37.94 11.48
CA ALA A 487 14.21 -39.06 11.85
C ALA A 487 15.03 -38.77 13.13
N ALA A 488 15.41 -37.51 13.33
CA ALA A 488 16.09 -37.05 14.54
C ALA A 488 15.15 -36.78 15.74
N GLY A 489 13.82 -36.84 15.53
CA GLY A 489 12.83 -36.51 16.56
C GLY A 489 12.89 -35.04 17.02
N GLN A 490 13.30 -34.12 16.14
CA GLN A 490 13.44 -32.70 16.47
C GLN A 490 12.28 -31.88 15.89
N PRO A 491 11.68 -30.94 16.64
CA PRO A 491 10.71 -30.02 16.09
C PRO A 491 11.37 -29.01 15.14
N VAL A 492 10.61 -28.55 14.15
CA VAL A 492 11.10 -27.66 13.11
C VAL A 492 10.32 -26.35 13.14
N LEU A 493 11.04 -25.23 13.03
CA LEU A 493 10.47 -23.93 12.65
C LEU A 493 10.86 -23.67 11.20
N LEU A 494 9.86 -23.51 10.34
CA LEU A 494 10.03 -23.20 8.92
C LEU A 494 9.61 -21.75 8.65
N ASP A 495 10.56 -20.94 8.19
CA ASP A 495 10.37 -19.55 7.78
C ASP A 495 10.23 -19.44 6.25
N TRP A 496 9.05 -19.00 5.79
CA TRP A 496 8.79 -18.70 4.39
C TRP A 496 9.21 -17.27 4.10
N TYR A 497 10.28 -17.13 3.33
CA TYR A 497 11.02 -15.90 3.17
C TYR A 497 11.15 -15.50 1.70
N ALA A 498 11.24 -14.19 1.43
CA ALA A 498 11.70 -13.66 0.14
C ALA A 498 12.37 -12.29 0.29
N ASP A 499 13.37 -11.98 -0.55
CA ASP A 499 14.08 -10.69 -0.50
C ASP A 499 13.19 -9.49 -0.87
N TRP A 500 12.19 -9.70 -1.72
CA TRP A 500 11.23 -8.67 -2.10
C TRP A 500 10.16 -8.39 -1.02
N CYS A 501 10.11 -9.20 0.03
CA CYS A 501 9.13 -9.11 1.11
C CYS A 501 9.67 -8.26 2.27
N ILE A 502 9.19 -7.02 2.37
CA ILE A 502 9.61 -6.07 3.43
C ILE A 502 9.26 -6.60 4.82
N SER A 503 8.05 -7.14 5.02
CA SER A 503 7.64 -7.69 6.31
C SER A 503 8.49 -8.90 6.74
N CYS A 504 9.03 -9.66 5.78
CA CYS A 504 9.97 -10.75 6.07
C CYS A 504 11.29 -10.23 6.64
N LYS A 505 11.82 -9.13 6.07
CA LYS A 505 13.00 -8.45 6.60
C LYS A 505 12.76 -7.87 8.00
N VAL A 506 11.58 -7.30 8.24
CA VAL A 506 11.21 -6.80 9.58
C VAL A 506 11.17 -7.94 10.58
N ILE A 507 10.54 -9.07 10.26
CA ILE A 507 10.52 -10.26 11.12
C ILE A 507 11.95 -10.77 11.39
N GLU A 508 12.79 -10.85 10.36
CA GLU A 508 14.19 -11.28 10.50
C GLU A 508 14.99 -10.37 11.43
N HIS A 509 14.88 -9.05 11.27
CA HIS A 509 15.68 -8.09 12.03
C HIS A 509 15.12 -7.77 13.42
N GLU A 510 13.80 -7.68 13.58
CA GLU A 510 13.16 -7.20 14.80
C GLU A 510 12.55 -8.33 15.65
N VAL A 511 12.06 -9.40 15.03
CA VAL A 511 11.33 -10.48 15.73
C VAL A 511 12.25 -11.66 16.04
N LEU A 512 12.85 -12.26 15.02
CA LEU A 512 13.69 -13.46 15.16
C LEU A 512 15.00 -13.17 15.91
N ASN A 513 15.49 -11.94 15.83
CA ASN A 513 16.69 -11.48 16.54
C ASN A 513 16.43 -10.91 17.94
N ALA A 514 15.16 -10.84 18.38
CA ALA A 514 14.87 -10.41 19.74
C ALA A 514 15.36 -11.43 20.77
N SER A 515 15.97 -10.98 21.87
CA SER A 515 16.54 -11.86 22.91
C SER A 515 15.51 -12.82 23.54
N GLN A 516 14.27 -12.34 23.71
CA GLN A 516 13.15 -13.14 24.22
C GLN A 516 12.74 -14.29 23.26
N VAL A 517 12.97 -14.12 21.95
CA VAL A 517 12.66 -15.13 20.93
C VAL A 517 13.84 -16.09 20.77
N GLN A 518 15.07 -15.58 20.65
CA GLN A 518 16.27 -16.42 20.45
C GLN A 518 16.44 -17.50 21.53
N THR A 519 16.15 -17.15 22.79
CA THR A 519 16.23 -18.11 23.91
C THR A 519 15.23 -19.26 23.75
N GLN A 520 14.05 -18.97 23.19
CA GLN A 520 12.98 -19.95 22.98
C GLN A 520 13.12 -20.72 21.65
N LEU A 521 13.92 -20.25 20.71
CA LEU A 521 14.25 -20.98 19.49
C LEU A 521 15.22 -22.14 19.73
N ALA A 522 15.93 -22.15 20.86
CA ALA A 522 16.81 -23.25 21.25
C ALA A 522 16.00 -24.56 21.40
N GLY A 523 16.38 -25.57 20.62
CA GLY A 523 15.70 -26.87 20.57
C GLY A 523 14.89 -27.11 19.28
N PHE A 524 14.63 -26.06 18.49
CA PHE A 524 14.06 -26.21 17.15
C PHE A 524 15.15 -26.31 16.09
N LYS A 525 14.90 -27.13 15.07
CA LYS A 525 15.63 -27.06 13.80
C LYS A 525 15.07 -25.88 13.01
N LEU A 526 15.91 -24.89 12.73
CA LEU A 526 15.52 -23.67 12.03
C LEU A 526 15.76 -23.83 10.53
N LEU A 527 14.69 -23.86 9.75
CA LEU A 527 14.72 -23.95 8.30
C LEU A 527 14.15 -22.67 7.71
N ARG A 528 14.79 -22.16 6.65
CA ARG A 528 14.26 -21.04 5.87
C ARG A 528 14.03 -21.50 4.44
N PHE A 529 12.83 -21.29 3.91
CA PHE A 529 12.52 -21.54 2.52
C PHE A 529 12.51 -20.22 1.74
N ASP A 530 13.47 -20.06 0.84
CA ASP A 530 13.65 -18.84 0.05
C ASP A 530 12.86 -18.91 -1.27
N LEU A 531 11.85 -18.03 -1.38
CA LEU A 531 10.93 -17.86 -2.49
C LEU A 531 11.29 -16.68 -3.41
N THR A 532 12.49 -16.12 -3.30
CA THR A 532 12.89 -14.91 -4.05
C THR A 532 12.76 -15.10 -5.57
N GLU A 533 13.10 -16.28 -6.09
CA GLU A 533 12.94 -16.60 -7.53
C GLU A 533 11.47 -16.80 -7.95
N SER A 534 10.61 -17.25 -7.03
CA SER A 534 9.18 -17.49 -7.27
C SER A 534 8.91 -18.38 -8.51
N ASN A 535 9.64 -19.49 -8.64
CA ASN A 535 9.49 -20.45 -9.73
C ASN A 535 8.15 -21.21 -9.69
N ALA A 536 7.77 -21.89 -10.78
CA ALA A 536 6.50 -22.62 -10.86
C ALA A 536 6.40 -23.74 -9.81
N GLU A 537 7.51 -24.41 -9.49
CA GLU A 537 7.54 -25.44 -8.46
C GLU A 537 7.39 -24.88 -7.04
N GLN A 538 8.01 -23.73 -6.78
CA GLN A 538 7.88 -23.01 -5.51
C GLN A 538 6.44 -22.52 -5.27
N ARG A 539 5.76 -22.06 -6.34
CA ARG A 539 4.34 -21.68 -6.28
C ARG A 539 3.42 -22.86 -5.97
N LYS A 540 3.64 -24.02 -6.60
CA LYS A 540 2.90 -25.25 -6.27
C LYS A 540 3.10 -25.67 -4.80
N LEU A 541 4.29 -25.42 -4.26
CA LEU A 541 4.59 -25.71 -2.87
C LEU A 541 3.81 -24.79 -1.91
N LEU A 542 3.69 -23.50 -2.23
CA LEU A 542 2.82 -22.56 -1.51
C LEU A 542 1.35 -23.00 -1.52
N ASP A 543 0.85 -23.44 -2.68
CA ASP A 543 -0.52 -23.96 -2.81
C ASP A 543 -0.74 -25.21 -1.92
N ARG A 544 0.26 -26.10 -1.85
CA ARG A 544 0.22 -27.30 -1.00
C ARG A 544 0.10 -26.96 0.49
N TYR A 545 0.81 -25.93 0.96
CA TYR A 545 0.74 -25.46 2.35
C TYR A 545 -0.36 -24.40 2.58
N GLN A 546 -1.19 -24.11 1.57
CA GLN A 546 -2.28 -23.13 1.63
C GLN A 546 -1.79 -21.72 2.03
N LEU A 547 -0.63 -21.33 1.51
CA LEU A 547 -0.02 -20.02 1.74
C LEU A 547 -0.14 -19.15 0.49
N PHE A 548 -0.66 -17.93 0.63
CA PHE A 548 -0.71 -16.96 -0.48
C PHE A 548 0.67 -16.40 -0.85
N GLY A 549 1.61 -16.43 0.09
CA GLY A 549 2.95 -15.89 -0.06
C GLY A 549 3.60 -15.59 1.30
N PRO A 550 4.87 -15.15 1.30
CA PRO A 550 5.57 -14.77 2.52
C PRO A 550 5.10 -13.38 3.04
N PRO A 551 5.27 -13.07 4.34
CA PRO A 551 5.90 -13.89 5.38
C PRO A 551 4.95 -14.93 5.97
N ALA A 552 5.46 -16.13 6.23
CA ALA A 552 4.76 -17.13 7.03
C ALA A 552 5.75 -17.96 7.86
N LEU A 553 5.41 -18.26 9.11
CA LEU A 553 6.19 -19.11 10.01
C LEU A 553 5.35 -20.33 10.37
N LEU A 554 5.83 -21.52 10.02
CA LEU A 554 5.16 -22.80 10.27
C LEU A 554 5.96 -23.62 11.29
N PHE A 555 5.24 -24.34 12.13
CA PHE A 555 5.82 -25.21 13.15
C PHE A 555 5.51 -26.68 12.84
N PHE A 556 6.52 -27.55 12.93
CA PHE A 556 6.35 -28.99 12.83
C PHE A 556 6.78 -29.65 14.15
N ALA A 557 5.98 -30.59 14.63
CA ALA A 557 6.30 -31.39 15.80
C ALA A 557 7.36 -32.47 15.47
N ALA A 558 7.94 -33.09 16.49
CA ALA A 558 8.99 -34.11 16.37
C ALA A 558 8.58 -35.34 15.53
N ASN A 559 7.28 -35.64 15.43
CA ASN A 559 6.70 -36.69 14.60
C ASN A 559 6.57 -36.29 13.10
N GLY A 560 6.90 -35.05 12.75
CA GLY A 560 6.75 -34.46 11.43
C GLY A 560 5.35 -33.98 11.09
N SER A 561 4.40 -33.95 12.04
CA SER A 561 3.08 -33.34 11.81
C SER A 561 3.16 -31.82 11.96
N GLU A 562 2.56 -31.10 11.02
CA GLU A 562 2.43 -29.65 11.10
C GLU A 562 1.45 -29.24 12.21
N ILE A 563 1.83 -28.23 13.00
CA ILE A 563 1.00 -27.62 14.04
C ILE A 563 0.22 -26.46 13.39
N THR A 564 -0.82 -26.79 12.64
CA THR A 564 -1.62 -25.83 11.85
C THR A 564 -2.30 -24.75 12.69
N ALA A 565 -2.62 -25.04 13.97
CA ALA A 565 -3.30 -24.12 14.88
C ALA A 565 -2.45 -22.91 15.32
N ASP A 566 -1.12 -23.04 15.29
CA ASP A 566 -0.19 -21.99 15.76
C ASP A 566 0.66 -21.42 14.60
N ARG A 567 0.21 -21.58 13.35
CA ARG A 567 0.85 -20.96 12.19
C ARG A 567 0.77 -19.45 12.28
N VAL A 568 1.86 -18.77 11.92
CA VAL A 568 1.87 -17.31 11.79
C VAL A 568 1.88 -16.97 10.31
N ILE A 569 0.84 -16.29 9.85
CA ILE A 569 0.73 -15.81 8.47
C ILE A 569 0.64 -14.29 8.51
N GLY A 570 1.54 -13.61 7.82
CA GLY A 570 1.65 -12.15 7.85
C GLY A 570 2.62 -11.62 8.90
N GLU A 571 2.62 -10.31 9.08
CA GLU A 571 3.53 -9.61 9.98
C GLU A 571 3.11 -9.80 11.45
N ILE A 572 4.08 -10.07 12.33
CA ILE A 572 3.88 -10.26 13.77
C ILE A 572 4.94 -9.47 14.54
N ASN A 573 4.64 -9.07 15.78
CA ASN A 573 5.63 -8.44 16.66
C ASN A 573 6.40 -9.49 17.51
N ALA A 574 7.48 -9.06 18.15
CA ALA A 574 8.32 -9.96 18.95
C ALA A 574 7.63 -10.52 20.21
N GLY A 575 6.70 -9.78 20.80
CA GLY A 575 6.00 -10.19 22.03
C GLY A 575 4.98 -11.30 21.78
N ASP A 576 4.13 -11.11 20.78
CA ASP A 576 3.09 -12.06 20.37
C ASP A 576 3.74 -13.33 19.82
N PHE A 577 4.84 -13.21 19.06
CA PHE A 577 5.59 -14.36 18.59
C PHE A 577 6.21 -15.19 19.74
N ALA A 578 6.73 -14.53 20.78
CA ALA A 578 7.24 -15.23 21.96
C ALA A 578 6.14 -15.99 22.74
N GLN A 579 4.91 -15.46 22.79
CA GLN A 579 3.78 -16.17 23.39
C GLN A 579 3.40 -17.42 22.60
N ILE A 580 3.40 -17.33 21.26
CA ILE A 580 3.14 -18.48 20.38
C ILE A 580 4.24 -19.54 20.58
N LEU A 581 5.51 -19.14 20.58
CA LEU A 581 6.63 -20.05 20.83
C LEU A 581 6.51 -20.76 22.18
N THR A 582 6.12 -20.04 23.25
CA THR A 582 5.91 -20.63 24.57
C THR A 582 4.84 -21.72 24.54
N ARG A 583 3.72 -21.46 23.83
CA ARG A 583 2.63 -22.44 23.66
C ARG A 583 3.08 -23.65 22.84
N VAL A 584 3.81 -23.43 21.75
CA VAL A 584 4.29 -24.49 20.87
C VAL A 584 5.33 -25.36 21.59
N ARG A 585 6.27 -24.77 22.35
CA ARG A 585 7.22 -25.52 23.18
C ARG A 585 6.52 -26.46 24.16
N GLY A 586 5.47 -25.99 24.82
CA GLY A 586 4.63 -26.82 25.71
C GLY A 586 3.97 -28.01 24.98
N LYS A 587 3.57 -27.85 23.72
CA LYS A 587 2.98 -28.93 22.91
C LYS A 587 4.01 -29.94 22.40
N VAL A 588 5.25 -29.52 22.19
CA VAL A 588 6.32 -30.39 21.66
C VAL A 588 7.27 -30.91 22.76
N GLY A 589 7.02 -30.57 24.03
CA GLY A 589 7.77 -31.09 25.17
C GLY A 589 9.17 -30.50 25.33
N LEU A 590 9.36 -29.22 24.94
CA LEU A 590 10.60 -28.45 25.03
C LEU A 590 10.61 -27.41 26.16
#